data_AF-A0A378PNT1-F1
#
_entry.id   AF-A0A378PNT1-F1
#
_cell.length_a   1.000
_cell.length_b   1.000
_cell.length_c   1.000
_cell.angle_alpha   90.00
_cell.angle_beta   90.00
_cell.angle_gamma   90.00
#
_symmetry.space_group_name_H-M   'P 1'
#
loop_
_entity.id
_entity.type
_entity.pdbx_description
1 polymer ?
#
loop_
_entity_poly.entity_id
_entity_poly.type
_entity_poly.pdbx_seq_one_letter_code
_entity_poly.pdbx_strand_id
1 'polypeptide(L)'
;MFRVWRTDIDENDDAPLMTEETDQNTAYEQKQGYESGYVGIRVESEFWRDEWIEHKNQSIRIRGDKDLNLPSFIVETDGSRLASEKLNNEDVGRWLWFRTGIINELLNCRGFKLEWHTAQTGAIHSTSGYRTHFGINNADLITVYAYDIAKLDSWEQHLWAGHNVVPDGKVSSELLDSQVKVQPAKTYAVEDLLFKCLDALERDFLKKYNKPLFSHKLDEQMIQNISRFASMDKASLLRLAKDLVRVFTDRLNVKSLREISQHKDKDKLGSNKLLQDIIAQTIGEDKAKSLFSNIVGIYNMRLGDAHPTGSKIDDAIKLAGIDENLSYLRQGEQLIHNLQKAITYIGYVLFVLNKNAKQ
;
A
#
# COMPACT_ATOMS: atom_id res chain seq x y z
N MET A 1 -7.45 6.11 28.92
CA MET A 1 -7.08 6.64 27.60
C MET A 1 -7.02 8.16 27.68
N PHE A 2 -5.85 8.71 27.38
CA PHE A 2 -5.58 10.14 27.38
C PHE A 2 -5.09 10.48 25.97
N ARG A 3 -5.70 11.47 25.31
CA ARG A 3 -5.39 11.88 23.95
C ARG A 3 -5.06 13.37 23.98
N VAL A 4 -3.91 13.75 23.43
CA VAL A 4 -3.47 15.15 23.27
C VAL A 4 -3.19 15.37 21.79
N TRP A 5 -3.52 16.53 21.25
CA TRP A 5 -3.29 16.87 19.85
C TRP A 5 -2.86 18.32 19.69
N ARG A 6 -2.21 18.62 18.56
CA ARG A 6 -1.72 19.96 18.20
C ARG A 6 -2.79 20.78 17.48
N THR A 7 -2.72 22.10 17.60
CA THR A 7 -3.70 23.04 17.01
C THR A 7 -3.05 24.15 16.17
N ASP A 8 -1.73 24.19 16.10
CA ASP A 8 -0.92 25.27 15.54
C ASP A 8 -0.33 24.98 14.16
N ILE A 9 -0.69 23.86 13.54
CA ILE A 9 -0.18 23.49 12.22
C ILE A 9 -1.19 23.96 11.16
N ASP A 10 -0.76 24.88 10.30
CA ASP A 10 -1.52 25.25 9.11
C ASP A 10 -1.32 24.20 8.01
N GLU A 11 -2.35 23.41 7.76
CA GLU A 11 -2.37 22.39 6.71
C GLU A 11 -2.27 22.97 5.30
N ASN A 12 -2.46 24.29 5.16
CA ASN A 12 -2.33 24.97 3.88
C ASN A 12 -0.91 25.42 3.56
N ASP A 13 0.01 25.34 4.52
CA ASP A 13 1.42 25.62 4.29
C ASP A 13 2.06 24.53 3.42
N ASP A 14 2.95 24.93 2.51
CA ASP A 14 3.67 24.04 1.62
C ASP A 14 4.79 23.30 2.38
N ALA A 15 5.35 23.93 3.41
CA ALA A 15 6.41 23.36 4.26
C ALA A 15 6.14 23.67 5.76
N PRO A 16 5.09 23.09 6.36
CA PRO A 16 4.68 23.42 7.72
C PRO A 16 5.77 23.09 8.75
N LEU A 17 5.84 23.94 9.79
CA LEU A 17 6.74 23.78 10.93
C LEU A 17 5.92 23.59 12.22
N MET A 18 6.12 22.47 12.89
CA MET A 18 5.57 22.20 14.22
C MET A 18 6.52 22.75 15.28
N THR A 19 6.14 23.81 15.97
CA THR A 19 6.99 24.45 16.99
C THR A 19 7.01 23.67 18.30
N GLU A 20 7.75 24.13 19.30
CA GLU A 20 7.72 23.55 20.65
C GLU A 20 6.29 23.55 21.26
N GLU A 21 6.03 22.58 22.12
CA GLU A 21 4.73 22.38 22.78
C GLU A 21 4.48 23.42 23.88
N THR A 22 3.28 23.96 23.93
CA THR A 22 2.79 24.91 24.93
C THR A 22 1.33 24.62 25.28
N ASP A 23 0.84 25.14 26.40
CA ASP A 23 -0.58 25.05 26.77
C ASP A 23 -1.51 25.75 25.78
N GLN A 24 -0.98 26.61 24.91
CA GLN A 24 -1.75 27.38 23.93
C GLN A 24 -1.89 26.68 22.58
N ASN A 25 -0.98 25.76 22.24
CA ASN A 25 -0.98 25.05 20.95
C ASN A 25 -1.37 23.57 21.06
N THR A 26 -1.76 23.10 22.25
CA THR A 26 -2.22 21.73 22.49
C THR A 26 -3.65 21.69 23.03
N ALA A 27 -4.38 20.63 22.72
CA ALA A 27 -5.70 20.33 23.30
C ALA A 27 -5.79 18.84 23.64
N TYR A 28 -6.67 18.47 24.58
CA TYR A 28 -6.72 17.09 25.08
C TYR A 28 -8.13 16.59 25.41
N GLU A 29 -8.26 15.26 25.44
CA GLU A 29 -9.44 14.51 25.89
C GLU A 29 -8.99 13.37 26.83
N GLN A 30 -9.72 13.18 27.93
CA GLN A 30 -9.45 12.10 28.88
C GLN A 30 -10.67 11.19 29.03
N LYS A 31 -10.45 9.89 28.90
CA LYS A 31 -11.45 8.84 29.14
C LYS A 31 -10.88 7.78 30.09
N GLN A 32 -11.56 7.53 31.21
CA GLN A 32 -11.15 6.50 32.16
C GLN A 32 -11.63 5.12 31.69
N GLY A 33 -10.79 4.10 31.88
CA GLY A 33 -11.07 2.71 31.54
C GLY A 33 -10.16 1.80 32.36
N TYR A 34 -10.53 0.51 32.48
CA TYR A 34 -9.71 -0.49 33.15
C TYR A 34 -8.70 -1.07 32.17
N GLU A 35 -7.43 -1.03 32.55
CA GLU A 35 -6.32 -1.59 31.79
C GLU A 35 -5.80 -2.81 32.57
N SER A 36 -5.89 -4.00 31.96
CA SER A 36 -5.23 -5.21 32.49
C SER A 36 -4.04 -5.53 31.60
N GLY A 37 -2.85 -5.12 32.03
CA GLY A 37 -1.59 -5.46 31.37
C GLY A 37 -1.14 -6.88 31.72
N TYR A 38 -0.34 -7.48 30.84
CA TYR A 38 0.37 -8.74 31.13
C TYR A 38 1.80 -8.41 31.59
N VAL A 39 2.25 -9.02 32.67
CA VAL A 39 3.64 -8.91 33.14
C VAL A 39 4.49 -9.87 32.33
N GLY A 40 5.47 -9.35 31.58
CA GLY A 40 6.43 -10.14 30.82
C GLY A 40 7.86 -9.66 31.09
N ILE A 41 8.83 -10.55 30.87
CA ILE A 41 10.26 -10.25 30.93
C ILE A 41 10.83 -10.46 29.53
N ARG A 42 11.52 -9.46 29.00
CA ARG A 42 12.28 -9.54 27.75
C ARG A 42 13.70 -10.01 28.07
N VAL A 43 14.16 -11.05 27.41
CA VAL A 43 15.53 -11.57 27.52
C VAL A 43 16.18 -11.49 26.16
N GLU A 44 17.39 -10.92 26.11
CA GLU A 44 18.22 -10.80 24.92
C GLU A 44 19.57 -11.47 25.19
N SER A 45 20.15 -12.09 24.16
CA SER A 45 21.47 -12.73 24.23
C SER A 45 22.24 -12.48 22.94
N GLU A 46 23.53 -12.23 23.04
CA GLU A 46 24.44 -12.07 21.90
C GLU A 46 25.45 -13.22 21.85
N PHE A 47 25.88 -13.57 20.64
CA PHE A 47 26.88 -14.61 20.38
C PHE A 47 28.15 -13.94 19.83
N TRP A 48 29.27 -14.09 20.54
CA TRP A 48 30.56 -13.55 20.12
C TRP A 48 31.34 -14.63 19.36
N ARG A 49 31.91 -14.26 18.22
CA ARG A 49 32.99 -15.00 17.56
C ARG A 49 34.24 -14.15 17.63
N ASP A 50 35.34 -14.75 18.05
CA ASP A 50 36.65 -14.12 18.06
C ASP A 50 37.22 -14.11 16.62
N GLU A 51 36.84 -13.10 15.86
CA GLU A 51 37.57 -12.70 14.65
C GLU A 51 38.26 -11.37 14.91
N TRP A 52 39.59 -11.34 14.75
CA TRP A 52 40.37 -10.12 14.85
C TRP A 52 40.19 -9.30 13.58
N ILE A 53 39.38 -8.24 13.67
CA ILE A 53 39.20 -7.23 12.63
C ILE A 53 39.99 -6.00 13.05
N GLU A 54 40.96 -5.56 12.24
CA GLU A 54 41.66 -4.30 12.47
C GLU A 54 40.67 -3.13 12.45
N HIS A 55 40.56 -2.40 13.57
CA HIS A 55 39.60 -1.32 13.73
C HIS A 55 40.17 0.02 13.22
N LYS A 56 39.33 0.83 12.59
CA LYS A 56 39.66 2.22 12.17
C LYS A 56 39.74 3.22 13.34
N ASN A 57 39.89 2.75 14.59
CA ASN A 57 39.76 3.56 15.81
C ASN A 57 38.42 4.33 15.89
N GLN A 58 37.38 3.88 15.18
CA GLN A 58 36.05 4.47 15.17
C GLN A 58 34.99 3.36 15.32
N SER A 59 33.99 3.60 16.16
CA SER A 59 32.85 2.72 16.37
C SER A 59 31.58 3.54 16.62
N ILE A 60 30.85 3.79 15.55
CA ILE A 60 29.56 4.52 15.60
C ILE A 60 28.53 3.70 16.40
N ARG A 61 28.50 2.37 16.20
CA ARG A 61 27.49 1.49 16.81
C ARG A 61 27.76 1.13 18.27
N ILE A 62 29.03 0.85 18.64
CA ILE A 62 29.37 0.35 19.98
C ILE A 62 29.88 1.46 20.90
N ARG A 63 30.71 2.38 20.38
CA ARG A 63 31.24 3.50 21.17
C ARG A 63 30.35 4.75 21.09
N GLY A 64 29.45 4.83 20.10
CA GLY A 64 28.62 6.01 19.87
C GLY A 64 29.38 7.14 19.19
N ASP A 65 30.45 6.83 18.44
CA ASP A 65 31.18 7.88 17.72
C ASP A 65 30.30 8.57 16.69
N LYS A 66 30.57 9.85 16.45
CA LYS A 66 29.87 10.64 15.44
C LYS A 66 30.02 10.00 14.06
N ASP A 67 28.89 9.78 13.38
CA ASP A 67 28.88 9.42 11.97
C ASP A 67 29.10 10.68 11.12
N LEU A 68 30.18 10.68 10.34
CA LEU A 68 30.54 11.77 9.44
C LEU A 68 29.95 11.62 8.05
N ASN A 69 29.28 10.49 7.77
CA ASN A 69 28.75 10.19 6.45
C ASN A 69 27.26 10.52 6.31
N LEU A 70 26.62 11.16 7.30
CA LEU A 70 25.19 11.45 7.22
C LEU A 70 24.84 12.43 6.09
N PRO A 71 23.74 12.21 5.36
CA PRO A 71 23.34 13.09 4.25
C PRO A 71 22.72 14.41 4.74
N SER A 72 22.39 15.28 3.79
CA SER A 72 21.57 16.48 4.01
C SER A 72 20.31 16.43 3.17
N PHE A 73 19.20 16.91 3.73
CA PHE A 73 17.87 16.88 3.12
C PHE A 73 17.38 18.29 2.81
N ILE A 74 16.68 18.43 1.69
CA ILE A 74 15.89 19.59 1.30
C ILE A 74 14.68 19.67 2.22
N VAL A 75 14.49 20.82 2.87
CA VAL A 75 13.46 21.05 3.90
C VAL A 75 12.51 22.19 3.55
N GLU A 76 12.84 23.03 2.58
CA GLU A 76 12.08 24.23 2.19
C GLU A 76 11.87 24.29 0.66
N THR A 77 10.88 25.06 0.23
CA THR A 77 10.51 25.21 -1.20
C THR A 77 11.61 25.90 -2.03
N ASP A 78 12.47 26.70 -1.40
CA ASP A 78 13.62 27.36 -2.03
C ASP A 78 14.82 26.42 -2.27
N GLY A 79 14.72 25.16 -1.85
CA GLY A 79 15.78 24.17 -1.95
C GLY A 79 16.78 24.17 -0.79
N SER A 80 16.52 24.94 0.27
CA SER A 80 17.36 24.97 1.47
C SER A 80 17.48 23.58 2.08
N ARG A 81 18.70 23.25 2.52
CA ARG A 81 19.05 21.94 3.06
C ARG A 81 19.46 22.00 4.52
N LEU A 82 19.08 20.98 5.28
CA LEU A 82 19.57 20.72 6.63
C LEU A 82 20.31 19.39 6.67
N ALA A 83 21.41 19.35 7.42
CA ALA A 83 22.11 18.10 7.72
C ALA A 83 21.21 17.19 8.55
N SER A 84 21.26 15.89 8.30
CA SER A 84 20.43 14.90 9.01
C SER A 84 20.59 14.98 10.55
N GLU A 85 21.81 15.25 11.04
CA GLU A 85 22.08 15.46 12.46
C GLU A 85 21.20 16.55 13.09
N LYS A 86 20.87 17.61 12.34
CA LYS A 86 19.98 18.69 12.80
C LYS A 86 18.50 18.33 12.76
N LEU A 87 18.14 17.26 12.06
CA LEU A 87 16.78 16.72 11.96
C LEU A 87 16.54 15.60 12.97
N ASN A 88 17.58 15.11 13.64
CA ASN A 88 17.51 14.04 14.64
C ASN A 88 17.04 14.57 16.02
N ASN A 89 15.98 15.37 16.02
CA ASN A 89 15.25 15.78 17.20
C ASN A 89 13.75 15.92 16.85
N GLU A 90 12.87 15.34 17.66
CA GLU A 90 11.42 15.43 17.49
C GLU A 90 10.92 16.88 17.54
N ASP A 91 11.58 17.78 18.27
CA ASP A 91 11.16 19.19 18.37
C ASP A 91 11.46 20.02 17.12
N VAL A 92 12.16 19.44 16.14
CA VAL A 92 12.42 20.10 14.84
C VAL A 92 11.12 20.30 14.08
N GLY A 93 10.15 19.39 14.24
CA GLY A 93 8.79 19.61 13.78
C GLY A 93 8.60 19.73 12.28
N ARG A 94 9.40 19.02 11.48
CA ARG A 94 9.39 19.14 10.02
C ARG A 94 9.01 17.84 9.33
N TRP A 95 8.49 17.97 8.13
CA TRP A 95 8.31 16.86 7.20
C TRP A 95 9.32 16.96 6.06
N LEU A 96 9.55 15.85 5.38
CA LEU A 96 10.38 15.73 4.19
C LEU A 96 9.56 15.12 3.05
N TRP A 97 9.85 15.54 1.82
CA TRP A 97 9.17 15.09 0.62
C TRP A 97 10.10 14.21 -0.23
N PHE A 98 9.54 13.13 -0.77
CA PHE A 98 10.25 12.14 -1.54
C PHE A 98 9.46 11.68 -2.75
N ARG A 99 10.17 11.34 -3.83
CA ARG A 99 9.58 10.62 -4.97
C ARG A 99 9.13 9.24 -4.53
N THR A 100 8.01 8.76 -5.08
CA THR A 100 7.43 7.44 -4.75
C THR A 100 8.32 6.26 -5.08
N GLY A 101 9.32 6.45 -5.95
CA GLY A 101 10.33 5.44 -6.28
C GLY A 101 11.10 4.88 -5.07
N ILE A 102 11.23 5.65 -3.98
CA ILE A 102 11.89 5.20 -2.75
C ILE A 102 11.27 3.92 -2.18
N ILE A 103 9.95 3.76 -2.29
CA ILE A 103 9.26 2.58 -1.76
C ILE A 103 9.69 1.33 -2.52
N ASN A 104 9.77 1.41 -3.85
CA ASN A 104 10.23 0.29 -4.66
C ASN A 104 11.70 -0.02 -4.41
N GLU A 105 12.55 1.00 -4.22
CA GLU A 105 13.96 0.81 -3.90
C GLU A 105 14.15 0.11 -2.56
N LEU A 106 13.41 0.52 -1.53
CA LEU A 106 13.42 -0.14 -0.22
C LEU A 106 12.85 -1.56 -0.29
N LEU A 107 11.74 -1.79 -1.00
CA LEU A 107 11.15 -3.13 -1.14
C LEU A 107 12.03 -4.10 -1.96
N ASN A 108 12.95 -3.59 -2.78
CA ASN A 108 13.97 -4.40 -3.44
C ASN A 108 15.10 -4.82 -2.48
N CYS A 109 15.24 -4.17 -1.32
CA CYS A 109 16.14 -4.60 -0.26
C CYS A 109 15.51 -5.77 0.53
N ARG A 110 16.32 -6.79 0.80
CA ARG A 110 15.86 -7.98 1.53
C ARG A 110 15.37 -7.59 2.93
N GLY A 111 14.17 -8.06 3.28
CA GLY A 111 13.61 -7.92 4.63
C GLY A 111 12.80 -6.65 4.85
N PHE A 112 12.67 -5.79 3.83
CA PHE A 112 11.75 -4.67 3.87
C PHE A 112 10.33 -5.12 3.56
N LYS A 113 9.36 -4.46 4.20
CA LYS A 113 7.93 -4.75 4.02
C LYS A 113 7.11 -3.47 4.03
N LEU A 114 6.09 -3.42 3.17
CA LEU A 114 5.10 -2.36 3.14
C LEU A 114 3.86 -2.78 3.95
N GLU A 115 3.41 -1.89 4.82
CA GLU A 115 2.15 -1.98 5.55
C GLU A 115 1.30 -0.73 5.30
N TRP A 116 0.00 -0.91 5.07
CA TRP A 116 -0.94 0.19 4.92
C TRP A 116 -1.71 0.43 6.23
N HIS A 117 -2.05 1.69 6.49
CA HIS A 117 -2.88 2.08 7.64
C HIS A 117 -4.20 2.72 7.20
N THR A 118 -4.14 3.58 6.19
CA THR A 118 -5.30 4.26 5.59
C THR A 118 -5.17 4.26 4.05
N ALA A 119 -6.00 5.00 3.32
CA ALA A 119 -5.90 5.08 1.87
C ALA A 119 -4.61 5.77 1.39
N GLN A 120 -4.07 6.69 2.19
CA GLN A 120 -2.89 7.49 1.86
C GLN A 120 -1.74 7.34 2.85
N THR A 121 -1.91 6.66 3.99
CA THR A 121 -0.83 6.43 4.97
C THR A 121 -0.44 4.97 5.10
N GLY A 122 0.85 4.75 5.33
CA GLY A 122 1.42 3.43 5.57
C GLY A 122 2.75 3.51 6.31
N ALA A 123 3.44 2.38 6.39
CA ALA A 123 4.75 2.27 6.98
C ALA A 123 5.65 1.34 6.17
N ILE A 124 6.93 1.70 6.07
CA ILE A 124 7.98 0.79 5.62
C ILE A 124 8.67 0.21 6.84
N HIS A 125 8.66 -1.11 6.93
CA HIS A 125 9.37 -1.87 7.96
C HIS A 125 10.78 -2.12 7.45
N SER A 126 11.78 -1.62 8.17
CA SER A 126 13.18 -1.93 7.92
C SER A 126 13.60 -3.22 8.62
N THR A 127 14.68 -3.83 8.14
CA THR A 127 15.37 -4.96 8.78
C THR A 127 15.92 -4.63 10.17
N SER A 128 16.12 -3.34 10.47
CA SER A 128 16.52 -2.84 11.78
C SER A 128 15.36 -2.86 12.81
N GLY A 129 14.14 -3.16 12.38
CA GLY A 129 12.94 -3.16 13.22
C GLY A 129 12.25 -1.80 13.32
N TYR A 130 12.82 -0.75 12.72
CA TYR A 130 12.17 0.55 12.60
C TYR A 130 11.02 0.51 11.61
N ARG A 131 9.98 1.32 11.90
CA ARG A 131 8.84 1.56 11.02
C ARG A 131 8.83 3.03 10.65
N THR A 132 9.10 3.31 9.38
CA THR A 132 9.06 4.67 8.85
C THR A 132 7.65 4.93 8.33
N HIS A 133 6.87 5.69 9.11
CA HIS A 133 5.51 6.06 8.75
C HIS A 133 5.51 7.14 7.68
N PHE A 134 4.66 6.99 6.67
CA PHE A 134 4.58 7.92 5.56
C PHE A 134 3.14 8.23 5.18
N GLY A 135 2.95 9.35 4.50
CA GLY A 135 1.71 9.73 3.83
C GLY A 135 1.94 10.12 2.38
N ILE A 136 0.99 9.81 1.51
CA ILE A 136 0.98 10.26 0.11
C ILE A 136 0.17 11.54 0.02
N ASN A 137 0.75 12.58 -0.57
CA ASN A 137 0.08 13.87 -0.72
C ASN A 137 -0.62 14.01 -2.09
N ASN A 138 -1.13 15.21 -2.39
CA ASN A 138 -1.87 15.49 -3.61
C ASN A 138 -0.97 15.64 -4.86
N ALA A 139 0.33 15.87 -4.68
CA ALA A 139 1.33 15.89 -5.75
C ALA A 139 1.95 14.50 -5.99
N ASP A 140 1.38 13.44 -5.40
CA ASP A 140 1.89 12.07 -5.47
C ASP A 140 3.32 11.93 -4.93
N LEU A 141 3.68 12.76 -3.96
CA LEU A 141 4.91 12.66 -3.20
C LEU A 141 4.66 11.93 -1.88
N ILE A 142 5.71 11.29 -1.39
CA ILE A 142 5.75 10.67 -0.08
C ILE A 142 6.23 11.71 0.91
N THR A 143 5.45 11.89 1.96
CA THR A 143 5.71 12.81 3.06
C THR A 143 6.01 11.99 4.31
N VAL A 144 7.12 12.30 4.96
CA VAL A 144 7.60 11.57 6.14
C VAL A 144 8.04 12.58 7.19
N TYR A 145 7.83 12.29 8.46
CA TYR A 145 8.34 13.12 9.53
C TYR A 145 9.88 13.11 9.51
N ALA A 146 10.53 14.28 9.52
CA ALA A 146 11.97 14.40 9.31
C ALA A 146 12.79 13.61 10.33
N TYR A 147 12.32 13.60 11.59
CA TYR A 147 12.94 12.82 12.66
C TYR A 147 12.92 11.31 12.39
N ASP A 148 11.84 10.79 11.79
CA ASP A 148 11.71 9.36 11.47
C ASP A 148 12.74 8.92 10.42
N ILE A 149 13.22 9.82 9.57
CA ILE A 149 14.31 9.57 8.64
C ILE A 149 15.67 9.75 9.32
N ALA A 150 15.83 10.81 10.11
CA ALA A 150 17.11 11.16 10.73
C ALA A 150 17.61 10.13 11.75
N LYS A 151 16.72 9.31 12.30
CA LYS A 151 17.04 8.21 13.23
C LYS A 151 17.41 6.88 12.55
N LEU A 152 17.21 6.76 11.23
CA LEU A 152 17.54 5.54 10.49
C LEU A 152 19.05 5.34 10.40
N ASP A 153 19.46 4.12 10.06
CA ASP A 153 20.86 3.86 9.74
C ASP A 153 21.33 4.72 8.55
N SER A 154 22.58 5.17 8.60
CA SER A 154 23.20 6.05 7.60
C SER A 154 22.93 5.62 6.16
N TRP A 155 23.04 4.32 5.87
CA TRP A 155 22.82 3.79 4.52
C TRP A 155 21.35 3.94 4.06
N GLU A 156 20.36 3.77 4.95
CA GLU A 156 18.95 3.99 4.63
C GLU A 156 18.69 5.48 4.37
N GLN A 157 19.29 6.35 5.19
CA GLN A 157 19.18 7.79 5.00
C GLN A 157 19.69 8.24 3.61
N HIS A 158 20.73 7.59 3.07
CA HIS A 158 21.21 7.89 1.72
C HIS A 158 20.22 7.47 0.63
N LEU A 159 19.51 6.34 0.80
CA LEU A 159 18.43 5.96 -0.11
C LEU A 159 17.34 7.02 -0.10
N TRP A 160 16.89 7.43 1.09
CA TRP A 160 15.91 8.51 1.24
C TRP A 160 16.42 9.83 0.61
N ALA A 161 17.67 10.21 0.87
CA ALA A 161 18.27 11.43 0.32
C ALA A 161 18.34 11.42 -1.22
N GLY A 162 18.51 10.24 -1.84
CA GLY A 162 18.48 10.08 -3.29
C GLY A 162 17.12 10.38 -3.93
N HIS A 163 16.03 10.24 -3.17
CA HIS A 163 14.65 10.53 -3.62
C HIS A 163 14.08 11.83 -3.07
N ASN A 164 14.83 12.53 -2.20
CA ASN A 164 14.37 13.75 -1.58
C ASN A 164 14.21 14.88 -2.60
N VAL A 165 13.09 15.59 -2.51
CA VAL A 165 12.72 16.68 -3.41
C VAL A 165 12.28 17.89 -2.58
N VAL A 166 12.17 19.05 -3.24
CA VAL A 166 11.55 20.24 -2.65
C VAL A 166 10.11 19.92 -2.23
N PRO A 167 9.60 20.54 -1.15
CA PRO A 167 8.19 20.47 -0.78
C PRO A 167 7.30 20.89 -1.95
N ASP A 168 6.30 20.06 -2.23
CA ASP A 168 5.25 20.31 -3.24
C ASP A 168 4.01 19.51 -2.86
N GLY A 169 2.81 20.04 -3.12
CA GLY A 169 1.55 19.38 -2.82
C GLY A 169 1.23 19.21 -1.33
N LYS A 170 1.88 20.00 -0.45
CA LYS A 170 1.70 20.03 1.02
C LYS A 170 2.04 18.71 1.71
N VAL A 171 1.90 18.62 3.03
CA VAL A 171 1.98 17.34 3.74
C VAL A 171 0.70 16.52 3.47
N SER A 172 0.80 15.18 3.47
CA SER A 172 -0.38 14.33 3.35
C SER A 172 -1.39 14.63 4.47
N SER A 173 -2.64 14.92 4.09
CA SER A 173 -3.69 15.25 5.06
C SER A 173 -3.99 14.11 6.02
N GLU A 174 -4.03 12.86 5.53
CA GLU A 174 -4.24 11.70 6.39
C GLU A 174 -3.06 11.46 7.35
N LEU A 175 -1.84 11.86 6.97
CA LEU A 175 -0.68 11.80 7.84
C LEU A 175 -0.77 12.84 8.96
N LEU A 176 -1.16 14.08 8.64
CA LEU A 176 -1.40 15.12 9.65
C LEU A 176 -2.55 14.73 10.58
N ASP A 177 -3.64 14.20 10.04
CA ASP A 177 -4.75 13.66 10.82
C ASP A 177 -4.26 12.63 11.85
N SER A 178 -3.32 11.76 11.48
CA SER A 178 -2.74 10.76 12.37
C SER A 178 -1.73 11.34 13.37
N GLN A 179 -0.70 12.05 12.89
CA GLN A 179 0.46 12.49 13.68
C GLN A 179 0.16 13.73 14.53
N VAL A 180 -0.67 14.63 14.02
CA VAL A 180 -0.90 15.97 14.60
C VAL A 180 -2.22 16.00 15.35
N LYS A 181 -3.31 15.57 14.69
CA LYS A 181 -4.65 15.59 15.29
C LYS A 181 -4.95 14.36 16.13
N VAL A 182 -4.17 13.29 16.00
CA VAL A 182 -4.43 11.99 16.65
C VAL A 182 -5.82 11.45 16.29
N GLN A 183 -6.26 11.71 15.06
CA GLN A 183 -7.51 11.27 14.46
C GLN A 183 -7.28 10.60 13.12
N PRO A 184 -6.68 9.39 13.07
CA PRO A 184 -6.41 8.71 11.81
C PRO A 184 -7.66 8.63 10.92
N ALA A 185 -7.46 8.90 9.62
CA ALA A 185 -8.53 8.91 8.65
C ALA A 185 -9.25 7.55 8.60
N LYS A 186 -10.58 7.57 8.45
CA LYS A 186 -11.40 6.35 8.32
C LYS A 186 -11.48 5.89 6.85
N THR A 187 -10.33 5.85 6.20
CA THR A 187 -10.16 5.40 4.81
C THR A 187 -9.36 4.11 4.79
N TYR A 188 -9.34 3.42 3.65
CA TYR A 188 -8.69 2.11 3.53
C TYR A 188 -7.90 2.04 2.24
N ALA A 189 -6.69 1.48 2.29
CA ALA A 189 -5.91 1.16 1.11
C ALA A 189 -6.63 0.13 0.24
N VAL A 190 -6.63 0.37 -1.07
CA VAL A 190 -7.27 -0.50 -2.05
C VAL A 190 -6.56 -1.86 -2.13
N GLU A 191 -5.25 -1.85 -1.86
CA GLU A 191 -4.37 -3.01 -1.71
C GLU A 191 -4.90 -3.95 -0.62
N ASP A 192 -5.16 -3.43 0.58
CA ASP A 192 -5.70 -4.18 1.72
C ASP A 192 -7.12 -4.67 1.45
N LEU A 193 -7.98 -3.81 0.89
CA LEU A 193 -9.37 -4.15 0.59
C LEU A 193 -9.47 -5.28 -0.44
N LEU A 194 -8.58 -5.32 -1.43
CA LEU A 194 -8.56 -6.37 -2.45
C LEU A 194 -8.40 -7.75 -1.80
N PHE A 195 -7.40 -7.93 -0.94
CA PHE A 195 -7.13 -9.23 -0.32
C PHE A 195 -8.22 -9.62 0.68
N LYS A 196 -8.74 -8.66 1.48
CA LYS A 196 -9.90 -8.91 2.34
C LYS A 196 -11.13 -9.37 1.54
N CYS A 197 -11.36 -8.79 0.37
CA CYS A 197 -12.45 -9.19 -0.52
C CYS A 197 -12.23 -10.57 -1.14
N LEU A 198 -11.00 -10.90 -1.55
CA LEU A 198 -10.65 -12.22 -2.08
C LEU A 198 -10.86 -13.32 -1.04
N ASP A 199 -10.42 -13.10 0.20
CA ASP A 199 -10.60 -14.06 1.30
C ASP A 199 -12.07 -14.24 1.66
N ALA A 200 -12.84 -13.15 1.67
CA ALA A 200 -14.28 -13.22 1.88
C ALA A 200 -14.99 -14.00 0.76
N LEU A 201 -14.62 -13.73 -0.50
CA LEU A 201 -15.17 -14.42 -1.67
C LEU A 201 -14.89 -15.92 -1.62
N GLU A 202 -13.65 -16.33 -1.37
CA GLU A 202 -13.26 -17.76 -1.23
C GLU A 202 -14.05 -18.44 -0.12
N ARG A 203 -14.06 -17.85 1.08
CA ARG A 203 -14.74 -18.41 2.24
C ARG A 203 -16.23 -18.61 1.98
N ASP A 204 -16.89 -17.62 1.41
CA ASP A 204 -18.34 -17.68 1.20
C ASP A 204 -18.71 -18.55 -0.01
N PHE A 205 -17.82 -18.66 -1.01
CA PHE A 205 -17.93 -19.62 -2.09
C PHE A 205 -17.82 -21.06 -1.58
N LEU A 206 -16.82 -21.33 -0.74
CA LEU A 206 -16.64 -22.64 -0.11
C LEU A 206 -17.86 -23.03 0.72
N LYS A 207 -18.42 -22.10 1.52
CA LYS A 207 -19.65 -22.35 2.29
C LYS A 207 -20.85 -22.68 1.41
N LYS A 208 -21.02 -22.00 0.27
CA LYS A 208 -22.19 -22.16 -0.60
C LYS A 208 -22.12 -23.43 -1.46
N TYR A 209 -20.94 -23.72 -2.03
CA TYR A 209 -20.78 -24.77 -3.04
C TYR A 209 -19.99 -25.98 -2.55
N ASN A 210 -19.40 -25.92 -1.35
CA ASN A 210 -18.51 -26.95 -0.80
C ASN A 210 -17.35 -27.31 -1.75
N LYS A 211 -16.86 -26.31 -2.47
CA LYS A 211 -15.77 -26.39 -3.45
C LYS A 211 -14.90 -25.13 -3.32
N PRO A 212 -13.59 -25.22 -3.49
CA PRO A 212 -12.71 -24.05 -3.46
C PRO A 212 -12.92 -23.20 -4.72
N LEU A 213 -12.93 -21.86 -4.58
CA LEU A 213 -12.95 -20.97 -5.75
C LEU A 213 -11.56 -20.80 -6.35
N PHE A 214 -10.53 -20.73 -5.50
CA PHE A 214 -9.13 -20.62 -5.90
C PHE A 214 -8.39 -21.95 -5.79
N SER A 215 -7.50 -22.22 -6.74
CA SER A 215 -6.71 -23.46 -6.82
C SER A 215 -5.54 -23.50 -5.83
N HIS A 216 -5.07 -22.34 -5.37
CA HIS A 216 -3.95 -22.21 -4.43
C HIS A 216 -4.04 -20.89 -3.63
N LYS A 217 -3.31 -20.83 -2.52
CA LYS A 217 -3.14 -19.62 -1.70
C LYS A 217 -2.09 -18.70 -2.32
N LEU A 218 -2.18 -17.41 -2.01
CA LEU A 218 -1.12 -16.46 -2.33
C LEU A 218 0.02 -16.60 -1.33
N ASP A 219 1.24 -16.47 -1.81
CA ASP A 219 2.39 -16.21 -0.96
C ASP A 219 2.46 -14.73 -0.56
N GLU A 220 3.20 -14.44 0.51
CA GLU A 220 3.34 -13.08 1.05
C GLU A 220 4.05 -12.14 0.08
N GLN A 221 4.98 -12.65 -0.73
CA GLN A 221 5.72 -11.85 -1.70
C GLN A 221 4.80 -11.32 -2.80
N MET A 222 3.91 -12.16 -3.33
CA MET A 222 2.91 -11.75 -4.33
C MET A 222 1.98 -10.69 -3.75
N ILE A 223 1.58 -10.83 -2.47
CA ILE A 223 0.75 -9.82 -1.79
C ILE A 223 1.50 -8.48 -1.71
N GLN A 224 2.76 -8.50 -1.30
CA GLN A 224 3.59 -7.30 -1.18
C GLN A 224 3.87 -6.63 -2.54
N ASN A 225 3.93 -7.40 -3.62
CA ASN A 225 4.14 -6.86 -4.96
C ASN A 225 2.90 -6.14 -5.53
N ILE A 226 1.70 -6.43 -5.02
CA ILE A 226 0.49 -5.70 -5.43
C ILE A 226 0.42 -4.38 -4.66
N SER A 227 0.95 -3.34 -5.30
CA SER A 227 0.95 -1.99 -4.76
C SER A 227 0.82 -0.96 -5.87
N ARG A 228 0.14 0.16 -5.60
CA ARG A 228 0.13 1.31 -6.52
C ARG A 228 1.53 1.81 -6.86
N PHE A 229 2.49 1.66 -5.95
CA PHE A 229 3.89 2.06 -6.17
C PHE A 229 4.55 1.28 -7.30
N ALA A 230 4.05 0.08 -7.64
CA ALA A 230 4.55 -0.68 -8.78
C ALA A 230 4.26 -0.01 -10.14
N SER A 231 3.36 0.98 -10.20
CA SER A 231 2.97 1.69 -11.43
C SER A 231 3.63 3.06 -11.52
N MET A 232 4.74 3.14 -12.27
CA MET A 232 5.52 4.38 -12.48
C MET A 232 5.43 4.90 -13.92
N ASP A 233 5.06 4.03 -14.85
CA ASP A 233 4.94 4.28 -16.28
C ASP A 233 3.95 3.28 -16.90
N LYS A 234 3.68 3.41 -18.20
CA LYS A 234 2.76 2.51 -18.92
C LYS A 234 3.20 1.04 -18.84
N ALA A 235 4.50 0.75 -18.93
CA ALA A 235 5.00 -0.62 -18.94
C ALA A 235 4.79 -1.31 -17.57
N SER A 236 5.09 -0.59 -16.51
CA SER A 236 4.93 -1.05 -15.13
C SER A 236 3.45 -1.13 -14.71
N LEU A 237 2.57 -0.26 -15.23
CA LEU A 237 1.11 -0.43 -15.10
C LEU A 237 0.62 -1.74 -15.74
N LEU A 238 1.10 -2.07 -16.94
CA LEU A 238 0.75 -3.33 -17.62
C LEU A 238 1.28 -4.56 -16.87
N ARG A 239 2.45 -4.43 -16.23
CA ARG A 239 3.00 -5.46 -15.34
C ARG A 239 2.14 -5.64 -14.09
N LEU A 240 1.69 -4.56 -13.46
CA LEU A 240 0.75 -4.62 -12.34
C LEU A 240 -0.56 -5.32 -12.76
N ALA A 241 -1.09 -5.02 -13.95
CA ALA A 241 -2.25 -5.74 -14.49
C ALA A 241 -2.00 -7.25 -14.62
N LYS A 242 -0.82 -7.65 -15.09
CA LYS A 242 -0.41 -9.06 -15.17
C LYS A 242 -0.36 -9.73 -13.80
N ASP A 243 0.17 -9.06 -12.78
CA ASP A 243 0.21 -9.61 -11.42
C ASP A 243 -1.19 -9.68 -10.80
N LEU A 244 -2.07 -8.71 -11.05
CA LEU A 244 -3.49 -8.78 -10.67
C LEU A 244 -4.23 -9.95 -11.34
N VAL A 245 -3.92 -10.25 -12.61
CA VAL A 245 -4.46 -11.44 -13.30
C VAL A 245 -4.02 -12.73 -12.62
N ARG A 246 -2.75 -12.82 -12.19
CA ARG A 246 -2.23 -13.96 -11.42
C ARG A 246 -2.92 -14.11 -10.07
N VAL A 247 -3.17 -13.00 -9.39
CA VAL A 247 -3.85 -12.96 -8.09
C VAL A 247 -5.29 -13.41 -8.16
N PHE A 248 -5.99 -13.15 -9.27
CA PHE A 248 -7.41 -13.47 -9.42
C PHE A 248 -7.70 -14.52 -10.50
N THR A 249 -7.60 -14.17 -11.78
CA THR A 249 -8.08 -14.99 -12.91
C THR A 249 -7.36 -16.33 -13.03
N ASP A 250 -6.02 -16.33 -12.93
CA ASP A 250 -5.22 -17.54 -13.09
C ASP A 250 -5.34 -18.47 -11.87
N ARG A 251 -5.76 -17.91 -10.72
CA ARG A 251 -6.06 -18.67 -9.50
C ARG A 251 -7.40 -19.37 -9.52
N LEU A 252 -8.37 -18.93 -10.33
CA LEU A 252 -9.71 -19.52 -10.39
C LEU A 252 -9.66 -21.03 -10.70
N ASN A 253 -10.31 -21.83 -9.88
CA ASN A 253 -10.38 -23.27 -10.01
C ASN A 253 -11.39 -23.67 -11.10
N VAL A 254 -10.90 -23.81 -12.33
CA VAL A 254 -11.70 -24.19 -13.50
C VAL A 254 -12.47 -25.50 -13.28
N LYS A 255 -11.89 -26.48 -12.59
CA LYS A 255 -12.56 -27.76 -12.32
C LYS A 255 -13.80 -27.54 -11.45
N SER A 256 -13.64 -26.82 -10.34
CA SER A 256 -14.75 -26.48 -9.45
C SER A 256 -15.82 -25.64 -10.14
N LEU A 257 -15.42 -24.66 -10.96
CA LEU A 257 -16.37 -23.84 -11.71
C LEU A 257 -17.16 -24.65 -12.75
N ARG A 258 -16.55 -25.63 -13.43
CA ARG A 258 -17.24 -26.52 -14.39
C ARG A 258 -18.23 -27.47 -13.72
N GLU A 259 -17.93 -27.93 -12.51
CA GLU A 259 -18.87 -28.75 -11.73
C GLU A 259 -20.14 -27.97 -11.37
N ILE A 260 -20.01 -26.66 -11.12
CA ILE A 260 -21.11 -25.79 -10.70
C ILE A 260 -21.88 -25.20 -11.90
N SER A 261 -21.22 -24.91 -13.02
CA SER A 261 -21.85 -24.29 -14.18
C SER A 261 -22.87 -25.23 -14.84
N GLN A 262 -24.00 -24.63 -15.24
CA GLN A 262 -25.08 -25.26 -15.99
C GLN A 262 -24.94 -25.03 -17.52
N HIS A 263 -23.89 -24.36 -17.97
CA HIS A 263 -23.68 -24.03 -19.37
C HIS A 263 -23.40 -25.30 -20.21
N LYS A 264 -24.03 -25.38 -21.39
CA LYS A 264 -23.92 -26.55 -22.28
C LYS A 264 -22.47 -26.83 -22.73
N ASP A 265 -21.69 -25.78 -23.00
CA ASP A 265 -20.28 -25.86 -23.40
C ASP A 265 -19.27 -25.59 -22.27
N LYS A 266 -19.64 -25.83 -21.00
CA LYS A 266 -18.78 -25.50 -19.84
C LYS A 266 -17.34 -26.05 -19.93
N ASP A 267 -17.14 -27.19 -20.60
CA ASP A 267 -15.81 -27.79 -20.78
C ASP A 267 -14.91 -27.05 -21.77
N LYS A 268 -15.48 -26.18 -22.62
CA LYS A 268 -14.74 -25.33 -23.56
C LYS A 268 -14.46 -23.93 -23.01
N LEU A 269 -15.15 -23.53 -21.93
CA LEU A 269 -15.02 -22.21 -21.36
C LEU A 269 -13.77 -22.09 -20.46
N GLY A 270 -13.13 -20.92 -20.54
CA GLY A 270 -12.06 -20.50 -19.63
C GLY A 270 -12.59 -19.99 -18.29
N SER A 271 -11.70 -19.76 -17.32
CA SER A 271 -12.05 -19.40 -15.93
C SER A 271 -12.96 -18.19 -15.81
N ASN A 272 -12.60 -17.05 -16.41
CA ASN A 272 -13.42 -15.83 -16.36
C ASN A 272 -14.80 -16.04 -16.98
N LYS A 273 -14.88 -16.77 -18.10
CA LYS A 273 -16.16 -16.98 -18.79
C LYS A 273 -17.07 -17.94 -18.01
N LEU A 274 -16.49 -18.95 -17.35
CA LEU A 274 -17.23 -19.83 -16.44
C LEU A 274 -17.80 -19.07 -15.24
N LEU A 275 -16.99 -18.23 -14.58
CA LEU A 275 -17.47 -17.46 -13.44
C LEU A 275 -18.54 -16.44 -13.89
N GLN A 276 -18.33 -15.77 -15.04
CA GLN A 276 -19.32 -14.87 -15.62
C GLN A 276 -20.64 -15.58 -15.92
N ASP A 277 -20.61 -16.80 -16.45
CA ASP A 277 -21.81 -17.61 -16.72
C ASP A 277 -22.59 -17.92 -15.43
N ILE A 278 -21.89 -18.36 -14.37
CA ILE A 278 -22.50 -18.62 -13.06
C ILE A 278 -23.19 -17.35 -12.52
N ILE A 279 -22.58 -16.19 -12.72
CA ILE A 279 -23.14 -14.89 -12.33
C ILE A 279 -24.36 -14.53 -13.20
N ALA A 280 -24.29 -14.77 -14.51
CA ALA A 280 -25.36 -14.48 -15.46
C ALA A 280 -26.66 -15.24 -15.12
N GLN A 281 -26.56 -16.43 -14.52
CA GLN A 281 -27.74 -17.16 -14.02
C GLN A 281 -28.52 -16.40 -12.95
N THR A 282 -27.90 -15.44 -12.24
CA THR A 282 -28.56 -14.64 -11.19
C THR A 282 -29.02 -13.27 -11.70
N ILE A 283 -28.24 -12.61 -12.57
CA ILE A 283 -28.50 -11.21 -12.96
C ILE A 283 -28.71 -10.99 -14.47
N GLY A 284 -28.69 -12.05 -15.27
CA GLY A 284 -28.76 -11.99 -16.73
C GLY A 284 -27.39 -11.71 -17.39
N GLU A 285 -27.30 -12.04 -18.68
CA GLU A 285 -26.04 -11.98 -19.44
C GLU A 285 -25.48 -10.57 -19.58
N ASP A 286 -26.31 -9.56 -19.88
CA ASP A 286 -25.86 -8.19 -20.12
C ASP A 286 -25.25 -7.57 -18.86
N LYS A 287 -25.92 -7.74 -17.70
CA LYS A 287 -25.40 -7.25 -16.41
C LYS A 287 -24.15 -7.99 -15.99
N ALA A 288 -24.08 -9.30 -16.21
CA ALA A 288 -22.87 -10.08 -15.95
C ALA A 288 -21.70 -9.64 -16.85
N LYS A 289 -21.96 -9.34 -18.12
CA LYS A 289 -20.96 -8.81 -19.06
C LYS A 289 -20.46 -7.43 -18.63
N SER A 290 -21.37 -6.55 -18.20
CA SER A 290 -20.99 -5.24 -17.66
C SER A 290 -20.17 -5.36 -16.38
N LEU A 291 -20.49 -6.28 -15.49
CA LEU A 291 -19.72 -6.50 -14.26
C LEU A 291 -18.31 -7.01 -14.55
N PHE A 292 -18.15 -7.86 -15.56
CA PHE A 292 -16.86 -8.42 -15.95
C PHE A 292 -16.03 -7.50 -16.86
N SER A 293 -16.53 -6.32 -17.26
CA SER A 293 -15.80 -5.43 -18.17
C SER A 293 -14.40 -5.11 -17.65
N ASN A 294 -14.29 -4.68 -16.38
CA ASN A 294 -13.03 -4.31 -15.76
C ASN A 294 -12.08 -5.52 -15.68
N ILE A 295 -12.59 -6.70 -15.30
CA ILE A 295 -11.81 -7.94 -15.23
C ILE A 295 -11.25 -8.31 -16.62
N VAL A 296 -12.07 -8.16 -17.67
CA VAL A 296 -11.64 -8.41 -19.05
C VAL A 296 -10.62 -7.37 -19.53
N GLY A 297 -10.80 -6.10 -19.20
CA GLY A 297 -9.83 -5.03 -19.48
C GLY A 297 -8.47 -5.34 -18.87
N ILE A 298 -8.43 -5.62 -17.57
CA ILE A 298 -7.22 -6.01 -16.84
C ILE A 298 -6.58 -7.27 -17.45
N TYR A 299 -7.40 -8.27 -17.79
CA TYR A 299 -6.93 -9.49 -18.44
C TYR A 299 -6.30 -9.23 -19.81
N ASN A 300 -6.85 -8.31 -20.59
CA ASN A 300 -6.32 -7.93 -21.89
C ASN A 300 -5.03 -7.09 -21.76
N MET A 301 -4.95 -6.22 -20.74
CA MET A 301 -3.74 -5.44 -20.44
C MET A 301 -2.51 -6.32 -20.19
N ARG A 302 -2.68 -7.51 -19.60
CA ARG A 302 -1.60 -8.49 -19.38
C ARG A 302 -0.79 -8.77 -20.65
N LEU A 303 -1.42 -8.77 -21.83
CA LEU A 303 -0.74 -9.05 -23.10
C LEU A 303 0.21 -7.91 -23.53
N GLY A 304 -0.01 -6.70 -23.01
CA GLY A 304 0.79 -5.52 -23.32
C GLY A 304 2.18 -5.50 -22.67
N ASP A 305 2.42 -6.30 -21.63
CA ASP A 305 3.73 -6.40 -20.96
C ASP A 305 4.85 -6.87 -21.94
N ALA A 306 4.50 -7.68 -22.94
CA ALA A 306 5.45 -8.13 -23.97
C ALA A 306 5.54 -7.17 -25.18
N HIS A 307 4.47 -6.44 -25.48
CA HIS A 307 4.36 -5.56 -26.65
C HIS A 307 3.52 -4.32 -26.33
N PRO A 308 4.07 -3.27 -25.70
CA PRO A 308 3.30 -2.17 -25.11
C PRO A 308 2.66 -1.19 -26.12
N THR A 309 2.91 -1.36 -27.42
CA THR A 309 2.49 -0.45 -28.49
C THR A 309 1.44 -1.09 -29.39
N GLY A 310 0.18 -0.72 -29.18
CA GLY A 310 -0.91 -1.09 -30.09
C GLY A 310 -2.27 -0.58 -29.61
N SER A 311 -3.16 -0.22 -30.53
CA SER A 311 -4.51 0.28 -30.24
C SER A 311 -5.32 -0.65 -29.33
N LYS A 312 -5.07 -1.96 -29.40
CA LYS A 312 -5.70 -2.97 -28.53
C LYS A 312 -5.37 -2.80 -27.05
N ILE A 313 -4.23 -2.18 -26.72
CA ILE A 313 -3.82 -1.94 -25.32
C ILE A 313 -4.54 -0.72 -24.78
N ASP A 314 -4.66 0.34 -25.59
CA ASP A 314 -5.40 1.54 -25.19
C ASP A 314 -6.88 1.22 -24.97
N ASP A 315 -7.46 0.36 -25.83
CA ASP A 315 -8.82 -0.18 -25.63
C ASP A 315 -8.91 -1.01 -24.34
N ALA A 316 -7.88 -1.79 -24.00
CA ALA A 316 -7.84 -2.58 -22.77
C ALA A 316 -7.74 -1.72 -21.51
N ILE A 317 -6.94 -0.64 -21.55
CA ILE A 317 -6.79 0.35 -20.47
C ILE A 317 -8.14 1.03 -20.20
N LYS A 318 -8.82 1.48 -21.26
CA LYS A 318 -10.17 2.07 -21.14
C LYS A 318 -11.19 1.07 -20.62
N LEU A 319 -11.14 -0.18 -21.10
CA LEU A 319 -12.03 -1.24 -20.63
C LEU A 319 -11.77 -1.62 -19.16
N ALA A 320 -10.54 -1.48 -18.67
CA ALA A 320 -10.18 -1.63 -17.26
C ALA A 320 -10.65 -0.45 -16.39
N GLY A 321 -11.19 0.61 -16.99
CA GLY A 321 -11.70 1.80 -16.32
C GLY A 321 -10.61 2.73 -15.81
N ILE A 322 -9.48 2.81 -16.51
CA ILE A 322 -8.35 3.68 -16.16
C ILE A 322 -8.52 5.05 -16.80
N ASP A 323 -8.33 6.11 -16.02
CA ASP A 323 -8.22 7.49 -16.50
C ASP A 323 -6.77 7.81 -16.81
N GLU A 324 -6.45 7.91 -18.09
CA GLU A 324 -5.09 8.17 -18.60
C GLU A 324 -4.59 9.60 -18.29
N ASN A 325 -5.45 10.50 -17.79
CA ASN A 325 -5.05 11.84 -17.37
C ASN A 325 -4.47 11.88 -15.95
N LEU A 326 -4.64 10.81 -15.17
CA LEU A 326 -4.07 10.68 -13.84
C LEU A 326 -2.59 10.29 -13.92
N SER A 327 -1.82 10.54 -12.85
CA SER A 327 -0.46 10.00 -12.75
C SER A 327 -0.48 8.47 -12.77
N TYR A 328 0.64 7.84 -13.16
CA TYR A 328 0.73 6.38 -13.16
C TYR A 328 0.54 5.75 -11.78
N LEU A 329 0.91 6.45 -10.70
CA LEU A 329 0.63 6.01 -9.33
C LEU A 329 -0.89 5.84 -9.12
N ARG A 330 -1.66 6.88 -9.51
CA ARG A 330 -3.12 6.91 -9.37
C ARG A 330 -3.82 5.95 -10.34
N GLN A 331 -3.28 5.76 -11.54
CA GLN A 331 -3.75 4.71 -12.44
C GLN A 331 -3.53 3.31 -11.83
N GLY A 332 -2.41 3.08 -11.15
CA GLY A 332 -2.14 1.84 -10.41
C GLY A 332 -3.15 1.60 -9.27
N GLU A 333 -3.41 2.63 -8.46
CA GLU A 333 -4.46 2.62 -7.44
C GLU A 333 -5.85 2.30 -8.04
N GLN A 334 -6.21 2.98 -9.13
CA GLN A 334 -7.48 2.79 -9.82
C GLN A 334 -7.64 1.38 -10.39
N LEU A 335 -6.56 0.81 -10.93
CA LEU A 335 -6.53 -0.57 -11.45
C LEU A 335 -6.85 -1.60 -10.35
N ILE A 336 -6.19 -1.47 -9.19
CA ILE A 336 -6.40 -2.33 -8.03
C ILE A 336 -7.84 -2.18 -7.51
N HIS A 337 -8.28 -0.93 -7.34
CA HIS A 337 -9.64 -0.62 -6.90
C HIS A 337 -10.72 -1.18 -7.85
N ASN A 338 -10.54 -1.02 -9.16
CA ASN A 338 -11.53 -1.48 -10.15
C ASN A 338 -11.68 -3.00 -10.13
N LEU A 339 -10.59 -3.75 -9.91
CA LEU A 339 -10.66 -5.19 -9.69
C LEU A 339 -11.35 -5.53 -8.37
N GLN A 340 -10.93 -4.90 -7.28
CA GLN A 340 -11.51 -5.10 -5.95
C GLN A 340 -13.02 -4.87 -5.98
N LYS A 341 -13.48 -3.78 -6.58
CA LYS A 341 -14.90 -3.44 -6.74
C LYS A 341 -15.65 -4.52 -7.52
N ALA A 342 -15.09 -5.00 -8.64
CA ALA A 342 -15.71 -6.08 -9.42
C ALA A 342 -15.85 -7.37 -8.60
N ILE A 343 -14.82 -7.75 -7.84
CA ILE A 343 -14.81 -8.92 -6.94
C ILE A 343 -15.88 -8.77 -5.85
N THR A 344 -16.00 -7.59 -5.23
CA THR A 344 -17.03 -7.32 -4.23
C THR A 344 -18.44 -7.51 -4.81
N TYR A 345 -18.70 -7.00 -6.02
CA TYR A 345 -19.99 -7.19 -6.68
C TYR A 345 -20.26 -8.65 -7.06
N ILE A 346 -19.25 -9.40 -7.50
CA ILE A 346 -19.35 -10.86 -7.71
C ILE A 346 -19.81 -11.53 -6.41
N GLY A 347 -19.17 -11.21 -5.27
CA GLY A 347 -19.56 -11.74 -3.97
C GLY A 347 -21.00 -11.37 -3.58
N TYR A 348 -21.39 -10.11 -3.78
CA TYR A 348 -22.76 -9.64 -3.52
C TYR A 348 -23.81 -10.40 -4.33
N VAL A 349 -23.57 -10.59 -5.64
CA VAL A 349 -24.48 -11.33 -6.52
C VAL A 349 -24.60 -12.79 -6.08
N LEU A 350 -23.48 -13.45 -5.80
CA LEU A 350 -23.48 -14.87 -5.42
C LEU A 350 -24.12 -15.12 -4.06
N PHE A 351 -23.91 -14.26 -3.07
CA PHE A 351 -24.17 -14.59 -1.67
C PHE A 351 -25.24 -13.75 -0.99
N VAL A 352 -25.58 -12.58 -1.54
CA VAL A 352 -26.61 -11.68 -0.98
C VAL A 352 -27.85 -11.69 -1.87
N LEU A 353 -27.73 -11.32 -3.15
CA LEU A 353 -28.89 -11.28 -4.05
C LEU A 353 -29.53 -12.65 -4.25
N ASN A 354 -28.71 -13.70 -4.39
CA ASN A 354 -29.21 -15.06 -4.57
C ASN A 354 -30.02 -15.56 -3.35
N LYS A 355 -29.74 -15.06 -2.13
CA LYS A 355 -30.56 -15.37 -0.94
C LYS A 355 -31.94 -14.71 -1.00
N ASN A 356 -31.99 -13.46 -1.46
CA ASN A 356 -33.25 -12.70 -1.56
C ASN A 356 -34.13 -13.17 -2.73
N ALA A 357 -33.57 -13.81 -3.76
CA ALA A 357 -34.33 -14.39 -4.86
C ALA A 357 -34.96 -15.77 -4.53
N LYS A 358 -34.60 -16.37 -3.39
CA LYS A 358 -35.12 -17.66 -2.92
C LYS A 358 -36.07 -17.55 -1.72
N GLN A 359 -36.37 -16.33 -1.28
CA GLN A 359 -37.49 -15.98 -0.40
C GLN A 359 -38.60 -15.40 -1.27
#